data_AF-A0A4U5NHW5-F1
#
_entry.id   AF-A0A4U5NHW5-F1
#
_cell.length_a   1.000
_cell.length_b   1.000
_cell.length_c   1.000
_cell.angle_alpha   90.00
_cell.angle_beta   90.00
_cell.angle_gamma   90.00
#
_symmetry.space_group_name_H-M   'P 1'
#
loop_
_entity.id
_entity.type
_entity.pdbx_description
1 polymer ?
#
loop_
_entity_poly.entity_id
_entity_poly.type
_entity_poly.pdbx_seq_one_letter_code
_entity_poly.pdbx_strand_id
1 'polypeptide(L)'
;MVHNANVMCCLKEIRFREKNRLIHAMETENPLGSSRTPVHVKMVKEYSRSAAGRDVKATFKVRSYQELKTSTEYLLSLISTSDTLPWSMVYDFVMDRLRAVRQDMTVGRVSAQESRELLEAMLPFYFKAMKRCETESCRSYDKKLHMTQLEECVTKWKTLYEKLGSVNTTIIACYLLHNCRQSWSLQLCYEWKHVFPWHLWRDLTYVLLAWRMRNAIGFFRTWRKLDSDTMRSALHPSLAELRKDFLVSVSAAYRGRNLQMPVEVLTKWTNLSSDEELLKLVEENIALAEKPTETISFFGSTLRA
;
A
#
# COMPACT_ATOMS: atom_id res chain seq x y z
N MET A 1 -20.17 -17.96 -7.32
CA MET A 1 -21.36 -17.12 -7.60
C MET A 1 -21.35 -16.78 -9.08
N VAL A 2 -22.45 -16.99 -9.80
CA VAL A 2 -22.55 -16.66 -11.23
C VAL A 2 -22.70 -15.15 -11.34
N HIS A 3 -21.63 -14.43 -11.65
CA HIS A 3 -21.72 -13.00 -11.94
C HIS A 3 -22.45 -12.83 -13.28
N ASN A 4 -23.63 -12.22 -13.26
CA ASN A 4 -24.29 -11.83 -14.50
C ASN A 4 -23.35 -10.92 -15.31
N ALA A 5 -23.22 -11.19 -16.61
CA ALA A 5 -22.55 -10.28 -17.51
C ALA A 5 -23.21 -8.89 -17.40
N ASN A 6 -22.39 -7.84 -17.38
CA ASN A 6 -22.79 -6.42 -17.35
C ASN A 6 -23.05 -5.76 -15.97
N VAL A 7 -22.75 -6.43 -14.86
CA VAL A 7 -22.82 -5.81 -13.52
C VAL A 7 -21.64 -4.87 -13.27
N MET A 8 -20.42 -5.28 -13.64
CA MET A 8 -19.19 -4.54 -13.33
C MET A 8 -18.77 -3.53 -14.41
N CYS A 9 -19.29 -3.68 -15.62
CA CYS A 9 -19.07 -2.79 -16.77
C CYS A 9 -20.32 -2.78 -17.65
N CYS A 10 -20.79 -1.60 -18.08
CA CYS A 10 -22.02 -1.53 -18.87
C CYS A 10 -21.78 -1.97 -20.32
N LEU A 11 -22.81 -2.54 -20.97
CA LEU A 11 -22.71 -3.02 -22.37
C LEU A 11 -22.22 -1.96 -23.36
N LYS A 12 -22.57 -0.68 -23.15
CA LYS A 12 -22.12 0.41 -24.02
C LYS A 12 -20.59 0.58 -23.95
N GLU A 13 -20.02 0.49 -22.76
CA GLU A 13 -18.58 0.56 -22.56
C GLU A 13 -17.89 -0.71 -23.09
N ILE A 14 -18.44 -1.89 -22.82
CA ILE A 14 -17.92 -3.16 -23.34
C ILE A 14 -17.78 -3.09 -24.86
N ARG A 15 -18.87 -2.79 -25.57
CA ARG A 15 -18.89 -2.67 -27.04
C ARG A 15 -17.94 -1.59 -27.55
N PHE A 16 -17.83 -0.47 -26.82
CA PHE A 16 -16.88 0.58 -27.15
C PHE A 16 -15.44 0.07 -27.07
N ARG A 17 -15.07 -0.64 -25.99
CA ARG A 17 -13.70 -1.15 -25.80
C ARG A 17 -13.38 -2.29 -26.77
N GLU A 18 -14.36 -3.13 -27.11
CA GLU A 18 -14.22 -4.16 -28.17
C GLU A 18 -13.94 -3.52 -29.53
N LYS A 19 -14.77 -2.56 -29.94
CA LYS A 19 -14.63 -1.87 -31.23
C LYS A 19 -13.29 -1.14 -31.37
N ASN A 20 -12.78 -0.58 -30.28
CA ASN A 20 -11.54 0.20 -30.27
C ASN A 20 -10.29 -0.60 -29.84
N ARG A 21 -10.39 -1.91 -29.63
CA ARG A 21 -9.29 -2.77 -29.18
C ARG A 21 -8.65 -2.30 -27.86
N LEU A 22 -9.48 -1.84 -26.92
CA LEU A 22 -9.11 -1.34 -25.60
C LEU A 22 -9.40 -2.37 -24.48
N ILE A 23 -9.35 -3.66 -24.79
CA ILE A 23 -9.59 -4.75 -23.84
C ILE A 23 -8.29 -5.03 -23.09
N HIS A 24 -8.34 -4.94 -21.75
CA HIS A 24 -7.18 -5.24 -20.92
C HIS A 24 -6.93 -6.76 -20.88
N ALA A 25 -5.68 -7.19 -20.73
CA ALA A 25 -5.32 -8.62 -20.66
C ALA A 25 -6.09 -9.37 -19.56
N MET A 26 -6.33 -8.72 -18.41
CA MET A 26 -7.10 -9.28 -17.30
C MET A 26 -8.60 -9.50 -17.61
N GLU A 27 -9.09 -8.98 -18.73
CA GLU A 27 -10.48 -9.09 -19.17
C GLU A 27 -10.66 -10.17 -20.26
N THR A 28 -9.62 -10.95 -20.56
CA THR A 28 -9.63 -11.98 -21.59
C THR A 28 -9.68 -13.39 -20.99
N GLU A 29 -9.87 -14.38 -21.86
CA GLU A 29 -9.84 -15.80 -21.47
C GLU A 29 -8.45 -16.20 -20.97
N ASN A 30 -7.41 -15.85 -21.72
CA ASN A 30 -6.01 -16.06 -21.38
C ASN A 30 -5.26 -14.71 -21.27
N PRO A 31 -4.97 -14.20 -20.05
CA PRO A 31 -4.25 -12.94 -19.86
C PRO A 31 -2.83 -12.93 -20.47
N LEU A 32 -2.17 -14.09 -20.50
CA LEU A 32 -0.82 -14.26 -21.06
C LEU A 32 -0.84 -14.58 -22.57
N GLY A 33 -2.02 -14.83 -23.13
CA GLY A 33 -2.21 -15.14 -24.54
C GLY A 33 -2.09 -13.91 -25.44
N SER A 34 -1.74 -14.14 -26.70
CA SER A 34 -1.70 -13.11 -27.74
C SER A 34 -3.10 -12.70 -28.20
N SER A 35 -4.05 -13.62 -28.18
CA SER A 35 -5.46 -13.32 -28.49
C SER A 35 -6.11 -12.51 -27.37
N ARG A 36 -6.81 -11.44 -27.76
CA ARG A 36 -7.56 -10.57 -26.83
C ARG A 36 -9.06 -10.83 -26.89
N THR A 37 -9.46 -12.10 -26.95
CA THR A 37 -10.88 -12.48 -26.89
C THR A 37 -11.47 -12.02 -25.55
N PRO A 38 -12.42 -11.07 -25.54
CA PRO A 38 -12.97 -10.50 -24.32
C PRO A 38 -13.89 -11.50 -23.62
N VAL A 39 -13.87 -11.49 -22.29
CA VAL A 39 -14.79 -12.24 -21.44
C VAL A 39 -15.61 -11.21 -20.66
N HIS A 40 -16.87 -10.99 -21.06
CA HIS A 40 -17.71 -9.90 -20.54
C HIS A 40 -17.88 -9.94 -19.02
N VAL A 41 -17.93 -11.14 -18.41
CA VAL A 41 -18.02 -11.29 -16.95
C VAL A 41 -16.74 -10.89 -16.21
N LYS A 42 -15.60 -10.75 -16.89
CA LYS A 42 -14.34 -10.26 -16.33
C LYS A 42 -14.14 -8.75 -16.56
N MET A 43 -14.96 -8.13 -17.40
CA MET A 43 -14.84 -6.70 -17.73
C MET A 43 -15.34 -5.83 -16.58
N VAL A 44 -14.48 -4.93 -16.13
CA VAL A 44 -14.78 -3.94 -15.09
C VAL A 44 -14.63 -2.55 -15.70
N LYS A 45 -15.53 -1.63 -15.34
CA LYS A 45 -15.50 -0.25 -15.83
C LYS A 45 -14.13 0.39 -15.64
N GLU A 46 -13.56 0.90 -16.73
CA GLU A 46 -12.28 1.61 -16.76
C GLU A 46 -12.42 3.02 -16.19
N TYR A 47 -11.37 3.54 -15.55
CA TYR A 47 -11.37 4.92 -15.07
C TYR A 47 -11.40 5.90 -16.25
N SER A 48 -12.32 6.87 -16.21
CA SER A 48 -12.36 7.95 -17.19
C SER A 48 -11.72 9.22 -16.64
N ARG A 49 -10.80 9.81 -17.38
CA ARG A 49 -10.30 11.16 -17.09
C ARG A 49 -11.30 12.16 -17.66
N SER A 50 -11.77 13.09 -16.84
CA SER A 50 -12.50 14.26 -17.31
C SER A 50 -11.56 15.15 -18.10
N ALA A 51 -11.49 14.96 -19.42
CA ALA A 51 -10.80 15.89 -20.32
C ALA A 51 -11.77 16.97 -20.77
N ALA A 52 -11.33 18.23 -20.80
CA ALA A 52 -12.13 19.33 -21.31
C ALA A 52 -12.50 19.09 -22.78
N GLY A 53 -13.80 19.04 -23.10
CA GLY A 53 -14.31 19.28 -24.45
C GLY A 53 -14.90 18.11 -25.23
N ARG A 54 -14.82 16.85 -24.78
CA ARG A 54 -15.58 15.72 -25.36
C ARG A 54 -15.31 14.44 -24.57
N ASP A 55 -16.24 14.02 -23.73
CA ASP A 55 -16.02 12.86 -22.87
C ASP A 55 -17.03 11.75 -23.17
N VAL A 56 -16.79 11.00 -24.26
CA VAL A 56 -17.56 9.80 -24.60
C VAL A 56 -17.52 8.79 -23.44
N LYS A 57 -16.44 8.77 -22.64
CA LYS A 57 -16.30 7.87 -21.49
C LYS A 57 -17.06 8.35 -20.24
N ALA A 58 -17.24 9.66 -20.03
CA ALA A 58 -18.14 10.20 -18.99
C ALA A 58 -19.64 9.93 -19.27
N THR A 59 -19.99 9.44 -20.45
CA THR A 59 -21.38 9.05 -20.77
C THR A 59 -21.75 7.63 -20.37
N PHE A 60 -20.78 6.82 -19.92
CA PHE A 60 -21.08 5.44 -19.50
C PHE A 60 -21.79 5.42 -18.15
N LYS A 61 -22.72 4.47 -18.00
CA LYS A 61 -23.58 4.31 -16.82
C LYS A 61 -22.75 4.35 -15.53
N VAL A 62 -23.18 5.16 -14.57
CA VAL A 62 -22.65 5.16 -13.21
C VAL A 62 -23.20 3.92 -12.49
N ARG A 63 -22.31 3.12 -11.91
CA ARG A 63 -22.70 1.91 -11.16
C ARG A 63 -23.42 2.28 -9.86
N SER A 64 -24.50 1.56 -9.55
CA SER A 64 -25.15 1.55 -8.24
C SER A 64 -24.24 0.98 -7.15
N TYR A 65 -24.57 1.19 -5.87
CA TYR A 65 -23.79 0.63 -4.76
C TYR A 65 -23.57 -0.89 -4.89
N GLN A 66 -24.61 -1.66 -5.24
CA GLN A 66 -24.50 -3.11 -5.39
C GLN A 66 -23.54 -3.52 -6.53
N GLU A 67 -23.57 -2.78 -7.64
CA GLU A 67 -22.63 -2.97 -8.77
C GLU A 67 -21.18 -2.57 -8.37
N LEU A 68 -21.00 -1.52 -7.57
CA LEU A 68 -19.70 -1.09 -7.04
C LEU A 68 -19.13 -2.10 -6.05
N LYS A 69 -19.96 -2.63 -5.16
CA LYS A 69 -19.59 -3.68 -4.20
C LYS A 69 -19.13 -4.94 -4.92
N THR A 70 -19.94 -5.42 -5.86
CA THR A 70 -19.60 -6.59 -6.70
C THR A 70 -18.29 -6.37 -7.46
N SER A 71 -18.10 -5.17 -8.04
CA SER A 71 -16.86 -4.83 -8.74
C SER A 71 -15.65 -4.86 -7.81
N THR A 72 -15.80 -4.32 -6.59
CA THR A 72 -14.72 -4.27 -5.60
C THR A 72 -14.35 -5.68 -5.14
N GLU A 73 -15.33 -6.52 -4.80
CA GLU A 73 -15.11 -7.90 -4.38
C GLU A 73 -14.40 -8.72 -5.47
N TYR A 74 -14.83 -8.58 -6.73
CA TYR A 74 -14.16 -9.23 -7.85
C TYR A 74 -12.70 -8.76 -7.99
N LEU A 75 -12.45 -7.45 -8.00
CA LEU A 75 -11.09 -6.91 -8.12
C LEU A 75 -10.18 -7.37 -6.98
N LEU A 76 -10.70 -7.43 -5.75
CA LEU A 76 -9.94 -7.91 -4.61
C LEU A 76 -9.66 -9.42 -4.70
N SER A 77 -10.57 -10.20 -5.27
CA SER A 77 -10.36 -11.65 -5.51
C SER A 77 -9.20 -11.93 -6.48
N LEU A 78 -8.96 -11.03 -7.44
CA LEU A 78 -7.83 -11.14 -8.38
C LEU A 78 -6.47 -11.00 -7.66
N ILE A 79 -6.43 -10.24 -6.56
CA ILE A 79 -5.21 -10.10 -5.75
C ILE A 79 -4.91 -11.41 -5.02
N SER A 80 -5.94 -12.02 -4.41
CA SER A 80 -5.82 -13.26 -3.65
C SER A 80 -5.45 -14.48 -4.49
N THR A 81 -5.70 -14.42 -5.81
CA THR A 81 -5.44 -15.52 -6.75
C THR A 81 -4.27 -15.21 -7.71
N SER A 82 -3.53 -14.14 -7.44
CA SER A 82 -2.54 -13.57 -8.37
C SER A 82 -1.25 -14.38 -8.54
N ASP A 83 -1.04 -15.47 -7.79
CA ASP A 83 0.24 -16.19 -7.79
C ASP A 83 0.64 -16.76 -9.17
N THR A 84 -0.33 -16.89 -10.09
CA THR A 84 -0.10 -17.38 -11.46
C THR A 84 0.10 -16.28 -12.50
N LEU A 85 -0.01 -15.00 -12.14
CA LEU A 85 0.06 -13.87 -13.06
C LEU A 85 1.12 -12.86 -12.63
N PRO A 86 1.77 -12.15 -13.58
CA PRO A 86 2.71 -11.09 -13.22
C PRO A 86 2.04 -10.01 -12.37
N TRP A 87 2.60 -9.73 -11.18
CA TRP A 87 2.03 -8.75 -10.25
C TRP A 87 1.80 -7.39 -10.90
N SER A 88 2.71 -6.90 -11.74
CA SER A 88 2.53 -5.61 -12.45
C SER A 88 1.26 -5.54 -13.30
N MET A 89 0.85 -6.65 -13.90
CA MET A 89 -0.37 -6.72 -14.71
C MET A 89 -1.62 -6.67 -13.82
N VAL A 90 -1.60 -7.40 -12.69
CA VAL A 90 -2.70 -7.40 -11.73
C VAL A 90 -2.83 -6.04 -11.06
N TYR A 91 -1.71 -5.47 -10.62
CA TYR A 91 -1.64 -4.15 -9.99
C TYR A 91 -2.19 -3.05 -10.90
N ASP A 92 -1.71 -2.96 -12.15
CA ASP A 92 -2.13 -1.92 -13.09
C ASP A 92 -3.65 -1.97 -13.34
N PHE A 93 -4.18 -3.18 -13.56
CA PHE A 93 -5.60 -3.39 -13.72
C PHE A 93 -6.41 -3.01 -12.48
N VAL A 94 -6.07 -3.59 -11.32
CA VAL A 94 -6.84 -3.39 -10.09
C VAL A 94 -6.79 -1.93 -9.65
N MET A 95 -5.63 -1.28 -9.74
CA MET A 95 -5.45 0.13 -9.38
C MET A 95 -6.35 1.05 -10.22
N ASP A 96 -6.36 0.86 -11.54
CA ASP A 96 -7.22 1.63 -12.44
C ASP A 96 -8.72 1.39 -12.16
N ARG A 97 -9.12 0.13 -12.06
CA ARG A 97 -10.54 -0.22 -11.89
C ARG A 97 -11.07 0.19 -10.52
N LEU A 98 -10.27 0.13 -9.45
CA LEU A 98 -10.63 0.69 -8.14
C LEU A 98 -10.75 2.22 -8.19
N ARG A 99 -9.91 2.91 -8.97
CA ARG A 99 -10.08 4.35 -9.21
C ARG A 99 -11.40 4.66 -9.92
N ALA A 100 -11.81 3.84 -10.88
CA ALA A 100 -13.13 3.93 -11.52
C ALA A 100 -14.29 3.70 -10.54
N VAL A 101 -14.14 2.75 -9.60
CA VAL A 101 -15.12 2.55 -8.52
C VAL A 101 -15.23 3.81 -7.66
N ARG A 102 -14.11 4.40 -7.23
CA ARG A 102 -14.10 5.65 -6.45
C ARG A 102 -14.71 6.84 -7.20
N GLN A 103 -14.50 6.90 -8.52
CA GLN A 103 -15.14 7.91 -9.38
C GLN A 103 -16.66 7.75 -9.37
N ASP A 104 -17.18 6.54 -9.64
CA ASP A 104 -18.61 6.27 -9.62
C ASP A 104 -19.23 6.48 -8.23
N MET A 105 -18.53 6.15 -7.14
CA MET A 105 -18.98 6.46 -5.77
C MET A 105 -19.27 7.95 -5.61
N THR A 106 -18.42 8.80 -6.19
CA THR A 106 -18.51 10.26 -6.08
C THR A 106 -19.60 10.82 -6.99
N VAL A 107 -19.63 10.40 -8.26
CA VAL A 107 -20.64 10.86 -9.23
C VAL A 107 -22.04 10.36 -8.86
N GLY A 108 -22.15 9.11 -8.43
CA GLY A 108 -23.40 8.47 -8.01
C GLY A 108 -23.88 8.87 -6.62
N ARG A 109 -23.11 9.68 -5.88
CA ARG A 109 -23.44 10.17 -4.52
C ARG A 109 -23.84 9.04 -3.58
N VAL A 110 -23.05 7.97 -3.58
CA VAL A 110 -23.23 6.81 -2.69
C VAL A 110 -23.27 7.28 -1.23
N SER A 111 -24.11 6.65 -0.40
CA SER A 111 -24.29 7.09 0.99
C SER A 111 -22.98 7.04 1.79
N ALA A 112 -22.93 7.74 2.91
CA ALA A 112 -21.75 7.79 3.77
C ALA A 112 -21.37 6.39 4.30
N GLN A 113 -22.36 5.59 4.69
CA GLN A 113 -22.17 4.23 5.20
C GLN A 113 -21.62 3.29 4.11
N GLU A 114 -22.26 3.25 2.96
CA GLU A 114 -21.82 2.47 1.80
C GLU A 114 -20.44 2.88 1.30
N SER A 115 -20.15 4.19 1.32
CA SER A 115 -18.83 4.72 0.94
C SER A 115 -17.74 4.26 1.91
N ARG A 116 -18.04 4.23 3.21
CA ARG A 116 -17.10 3.75 4.24
C ARG A 116 -16.79 2.27 4.02
N GLU A 117 -17.82 1.45 3.80
CA GLU A 117 -17.67 0.01 3.55
C GLU A 117 -16.80 -0.27 2.32
N LEU A 118 -17.04 0.44 1.20
CA LEU A 118 -16.21 0.30 0.00
C LEU A 118 -14.76 0.71 0.23
N LEU A 119 -14.51 1.82 0.94
CA LEU A 119 -13.15 2.26 1.25
C LEU A 119 -12.43 1.29 2.19
N GLU A 120 -13.10 0.78 3.22
CA GLU A 120 -12.54 -0.21 4.14
C GLU A 120 -12.17 -1.52 3.42
N ALA A 121 -12.93 -1.91 2.40
CA ALA A 121 -12.59 -3.06 1.56
C ALA A 121 -11.36 -2.82 0.68
N MET A 122 -11.20 -1.60 0.14
CA MET A 122 -10.12 -1.26 -0.80
C MET A 122 -8.79 -0.93 -0.13
N LEU A 123 -8.81 -0.28 1.04
CA LEU A 123 -7.59 0.19 1.73
C LEU A 123 -6.53 -0.90 1.95
N PRO A 124 -6.88 -2.16 2.29
CA PRO A 124 -5.91 -3.24 2.39
C PRO A 124 -5.12 -3.47 1.10
N PHE A 125 -5.74 -3.33 -0.07
CA PHE A 125 -5.02 -3.42 -1.34
C PHE A 125 -4.00 -2.30 -1.46
N TYR A 126 -4.36 -1.04 -1.20
CA TYR A 126 -3.42 0.08 -1.34
C TYR A 126 -2.21 -0.10 -0.42
N PHE A 127 -2.41 -0.42 0.86
CA PHE A 127 -1.29 -0.63 1.79
C PHE A 127 -0.37 -1.78 1.34
N LYS A 128 -0.94 -2.94 0.99
CA LYS A 128 -0.15 -4.12 0.60
C LYS A 128 0.52 -3.94 -0.76
N ALA A 129 -0.17 -3.34 -1.72
CA ALA A 129 0.32 -3.15 -3.07
C ALA A 129 1.55 -2.25 -3.10
N MET A 130 1.60 -1.22 -2.26
CA MET A 130 2.79 -0.39 -2.10
C MET A 130 4.01 -1.22 -1.69
N LYS A 131 3.91 -1.96 -0.57
CA LYS A 131 4.97 -2.84 -0.09
C LYS A 131 5.39 -3.82 -1.19
N ARG A 132 4.42 -4.49 -1.81
CA ARG A 132 4.67 -5.51 -2.83
C ARG A 132 5.35 -4.92 -4.08
N CYS A 133 4.93 -3.75 -4.56
CA CYS A 133 5.52 -3.11 -5.73
C CYS A 133 6.93 -2.57 -5.48
N GLU A 134 7.26 -2.18 -4.25
CA GLU A 134 8.61 -1.74 -3.88
C GLU A 134 9.56 -2.92 -3.65
N THR A 135 9.04 -4.09 -3.26
CA THR A 135 9.85 -5.31 -3.08
C THR A 135 9.96 -6.16 -4.34
N GLU A 136 8.86 -6.31 -5.09
CA GLU A 136 8.78 -7.03 -6.36
C GLU A 136 8.77 -5.98 -7.46
N SER A 137 9.85 -5.87 -8.24
CA SER A 137 10.00 -4.87 -9.31
C SER A 137 8.73 -4.76 -10.15
N CYS A 138 7.96 -3.69 -9.94
CA CYS A 138 6.67 -3.51 -10.58
C CYS A 138 6.74 -2.42 -11.64
N ARG A 139 6.72 -2.81 -12.92
CA ARG A 139 7.00 -1.87 -14.04
C ARG A 139 5.96 -0.75 -14.16
N SER A 140 4.70 -1.02 -13.83
CA SER A 140 3.59 -0.07 -13.86
C SER A 140 3.48 0.78 -12.59
N TYR A 141 4.34 0.56 -11.59
CA TYR A 141 4.25 1.24 -10.32
C TYR A 141 4.85 2.65 -10.37
N ASP A 142 3.99 3.66 -10.32
CA ASP A 142 4.35 5.03 -10.00
C ASP A 142 4.06 5.30 -8.52
N LYS A 143 5.12 5.42 -7.71
CA LYS A 143 5.03 5.65 -6.27
C LYS A 143 4.24 6.92 -5.92
N LYS A 144 4.44 8.02 -6.67
CA LYS A 144 3.77 9.29 -6.41
C LYS A 144 2.27 9.16 -6.67
N LEU A 145 1.90 8.61 -7.82
CA LEU A 145 0.51 8.38 -8.18
C LEU A 145 -0.18 7.42 -7.20
N HIS A 146 0.50 6.34 -6.80
CA HIS A 146 -0.03 5.40 -5.82
C HIS A 146 -0.30 6.09 -4.48
N MET A 147 0.69 6.83 -3.95
CA MET A 147 0.55 7.57 -2.70
C MET A 147 -0.59 8.58 -2.77
N THR A 148 -0.72 9.35 -3.86
CA THR A 148 -1.85 10.28 -4.04
C THR A 148 -3.19 9.56 -3.92
N GLN A 149 -3.35 8.41 -4.58
CA GLN A 149 -4.61 7.67 -4.53
C GLN A 149 -4.87 7.06 -3.15
N LEU A 150 -3.83 6.56 -2.46
CA LEU A 150 -3.95 6.10 -1.08
C LEU A 150 -4.38 7.25 -0.15
N GLU A 151 -3.73 8.42 -0.24
CA GLU A 151 -4.07 9.59 0.59
C GLU A 151 -5.50 10.07 0.36
N GLU A 152 -5.98 10.09 -0.88
CA GLU A 152 -7.38 10.40 -1.20
C GLU A 152 -8.35 9.43 -0.48
N CYS A 153 -8.03 8.13 -0.50
CA CYS A 153 -8.85 7.10 0.15
C CYS A 153 -8.82 7.23 1.67
N VAL A 154 -7.63 7.36 2.26
CA VAL A 154 -7.40 7.47 3.71
C VAL A 154 -8.05 8.73 4.27
N THR A 155 -7.91 9.87 3.58
CA THR A 155 -8.53 11.14 3.97
C THR A 155 -10.05 11.03 3.92
N LYS A 156 -10.61 10.52 2.82
CA LYS A 156 -12.07 10.33 2.70
C LYS A 156 -12.58 9.37 3.77
N TRP A 157 -11.89 8.25 4.01
CA TRP A 157 -12.23 7.29 5.04
C TRP A 157 -12.23 7.93 6.44
N LYS A 158 -11.22 8.74 6.78
CA LYS A 158 -11.15 9.44 8.08
C LYS A 158 -12.37 10.33 8.32
N THR A 159 -12.79 11.10 7.31
CA THR A 159 -13.98 11.97 7.44
C THR A 159 -15.28 11.18 7.63
N LEU A 160 -15.35 9.95 7.11
CA LEU A 160 -16.49 9.05 7.31
C LEU A 160 -16.44 8.38 8.67
N TYR A 161 -15.24 7.97 9.12
CA TYR A 161 -15.00 7.43 10.44
C TYR A 161 -15.40 8.41 11.55
N GLU A 162 -15.08 9.70 11.42
CA GLU A 162 -15.49 10.72 12.40
C GLU A 162 -17.01 10.87 12.52
N LYS A 163 -17.74 10.61 11.43
CA LYS A 163 -19.20 10.74 11.39
C LYS A 163 -19.93 9.49 11.83
N LEU A 164 -19.41 8.32 11.50
CA LEU A 164 -20.12 7.04 11.61
C LEU A 164 -19.43 6.03 12.54
N GLY A 165 -18.18 6.28 12.94
CA GLY A 165 -17.31 5.29 13.54
C GLY A 165 -16.93 4.15 12.58
N SER A 166 -16.21 3.16 13.09
CA SER A 166 -15.96 1.89 12.42
C SER A 166 -15.66 0.79 13.42
N VAL A 167 -16.07 -0.43 13.11
CA VAL A 167 -15.71 -1.64 13.87
C VAL A 167 -14.48 -2.34 13.26
N ASN A 168 -13.98 -1.86 12.12
CA ASN A 168 -12.85 -2.47 11.43
C ASN A 168 -11.53 -2.00 12.05
N THR A 169 -11.17 -2.61 13.18
CA THR A 169 -9.95 -2.30 13.95
C THR A 169 -8.67 -2.36 13.11
N THR A 170 -8.64 -3.20 12.07
CA THR A 170 -7.49 -3.28 11.16
C THR A 170 -7.29 -1.99 10.38
N ILE A 171 -8.34 -1.41 9.82
CA ILE A 171 -8.24 -0.17 9.05
C ILE A 171 -7.93 1.02 9.96
N ILE A 172 -8.52 1.06 11.15
CA ILE A 172 -8.26 2.11 12.15
C ILE A 172 -6.80 2.06 12.60
N ALA A 173 -6.26 0.86 12.85
CA ALA A 173 -4.84 0.66 13.11
C ALA A 173 -3.97 1.11 11.92
N CYS A 174 -4.31 0.70 10.70
CA CYS A 174 -3.57 1.09 9.50
C CYS A 174 -3.53 2.61 9.31
N TYR A 175 -4.61 3.33 9.63
CA TYR A 175 -4.64 4.79 9.58
C TYR A 175 -3.59 5.42 10.53
N LEU A 176 -3.53 4.96 11.79
CA LEU A 176 -2.56 5.43 12.77
C LEU A 176 -1.12 5.12 12.32
N LEU A 177 -0.90 3.89 11.87
CA LEU A 177 0.39 3.38 11.45
C LEU A 177 0.94 4.09 10.20
N HIS A 178 0.10 4.28 9.18
CA HIS A 178 0.41 5.05 7.97
C HIS A 178 0.84 6.48 8.31
N ASN A 179 0.21 7.06 9.33
CA ASN A 179 0.50 8.41 9.82
C ASN A 179 1.51 8.45 10.98
N CYS A 180 2.33 7.42 11.21
CA CYS A 180 3.26 7.37 12.35
C CYS A 180 4.21 8.59 12.44
N ARG A 181 4.57 9.16 11.28
CA ARG A 181 5.37 10.39 11.15
C ARG A 181 4.71 11.60 11.79
N GLN A 182 3.38 11.61 11.87
CA GLN A 182 2.59 12.73 12.35
C GLN A 182 2.48 12.73 13.88
N SER A 183 2.77 13.87 14.51
CA SER A 183 2.83 13.98 15.98
C SER A 183 1.52 13.64 16.67
N TRP A 184 0.42 13.96 16.01
CA TRP A 184 -0.92 13.64 16.48
C TRP A 184 -1.25 12.14 16.43
N SER A 185 -0.53 11.29 15.69
CA SER A 185 -0.88 9.87 15.55
C SER A 185 -0.81 9.13 16.89
N LEU A 186 0.22 9.40 17.71
CA LEU A 186 0.33 8.81 19.05
C LEU A 186 -0.80 9.29 19.96
N GLN A 187 -1.10 10.60 19.96
CA GLN A 187 -2.21 11.16 20.75
C GLN A 187 -3.54 10.53 20.34
N LEU A 188 -3.80 10.43 19.04
CA LEU A 188 -5.02 9.83 18.49
C LEU A 188 -5.14 8.35 18.87
N CYS A 189 -4.02 7.63 18.96
CA CYS A 189 -4.02 6.24 19.45
C CYS A 189 -4.51 6.13 20.91
N TYR A 190 -4.20 7.11 21.77
CA TYR A 190 -4.75 7.19 23.13
C TYR A 190 -6.23 7.55 23.14
N GLU A 191 -6.65 8.52 22.31
CA GLU A 191 -8.06 8.91 22.17
C GLU A 191 -8.93 7.72 21.69
N TRP A 192 -8.40 6.90 20.80
CA TRP A 192 -9.06 5.70 20.26
C TRP A 192 -8.78 4.42 21.05
N LYS A 193 -8.26 4.52 22.28
CA LYS A 193 -7.97 3.34 23.13
C LYS A 193 -9.16 2.38 23.25
N HIS A 194 -10.37 2.92 23.39
CA HIS A 194 -11.61 2.15 23.58
C HIS A 194 -12.03 1.35 22.34
N VAL A 195 -11.47 1.65 21.17
CA VAL A 195 -11.82 1.02 19.89
C VAL A 195 -11.06 -0.29 19.68
N PHE A 196 -9.94 -0.47 20.36
CA PHE A 196 -9.03 -1.58 20.14
C PHE A 196 -9.06 -2.60 21.29
N PRO A 197 -8.88 -3.90 20.99
CA PRO A 197 -8.47 -4.86 22.00
C PRO A 197 -7.19 -4.39 22.70
N TRP A 198 -7.06 -4.65 24.01
CA TRP A 198 -5.95 -4.13 24.80
C TRP A 198 -4.56 -4.50 24.24
N HIS A 199 -4.37 -5.74 23.78
CA HIS A 199 -3.09 -6.20 23.22
C HIS A 199 -2.71 -5.41 21.97
N LEU A 200 -3.67 -5.20 21.05
CA LEU A 200 -3.46 -4.42 19.83
C LEU A 200 -3.18 -2.96 20.17
N TRP A 201 -3.97 -2.36 21.06
CA TRP A 201 -3.72 -0.97 21.51
C TRP A 201 -2.32 -0.79 22.10
N ARG A 202 -1.89 -1.72 22.96
CA ARG A 202 -0.54 -1.72 23.56
C ARG A 202 0.53 -1.76 22.48
N ASP A 203 0.39 -2.64 21.49
CA ASP A 203 1.40 -2.83 20.45
C ASP A 203 1.42 -1.64 19.47
N LEU A 204 0.25 -1.07 19.13
CA LEU A 204 0.14 0.18 18.36
C LEU A 204 0.79 1.36 19.10
N THR A 205 0.48 1.54 20.39
CA THR A 205 1.07 2.59 21.21
C THR A 205 2.59 2.45 21.25
N TYR A 206 3.09 1.23 21.47
CA TYR A 206 4.52 0.98 21.55
C TYR A 206 5.24 1.23 20.21
N VAL A 207 4.67 0.77 19.07
CA VAL A 207 5.33 0.98 17.77
C VAL A 207 5.35 2.46 17.39
N LEU A 208 4.28 3.21 17.69
CA LEU A 208 4.23 4.66 17.48
C LEU A 208 5.21 5.41 18.40
N LEU A 209 5.32 5.00 19.67
CA LEU A 209 6.28 5.57 20.60
C LEU A 209 7.73 5.23 20.21
N ALA A 210 8.00 4.00 19.78
CA ALA A 210 9.32 3.58 19.32
C ALA A 210 9.76 4.38 18.09
N TRP A 211 8.84 4.68 17.17
CA TRP A 211 9.09 5.61 16.06
C TRP A 211 9.50 7.01 16.54
N ARG A 212 8.75 7.57 17.50
CA ARG A 212 8.99 8.90 18.08
C ARG A 212 10.35 9.01 18.75
N MET A 213 10.74 7.96 19.48
CA MET A 213 12.00 7.90 20.20
C MET A 213 13.19 7.47 19.34
N ARG A 214 12.99 7.25 18.03
CA ARG A 214 13.99 6.64 17.13
C ARG A 214 14.56 5.31 17.65
N ASN A 215 13.76 4.57 18.42
CA ASN A 215 14.09 3.25 18.92
C ASN A 215 13.82 2.19 17.84
N ALA A 216 14.74 2.07 16.87
CA ALA A 216 14.58 1.15 15.74
C ALA A 216 14.44 -0.32 16.16
N ILE A 217 15.24 -0.77 17.14
CA ILE A 217 15.20 -2.17 17.61
C ILE A 217 13.83 -2.48 18.22
N GLY A 218 13.33 -1.61 19.10
CA GLY A 218 11.99 -1.72 19.68
C GLY A 218 10.91 -1.68 18.61
N PHE A 219 11.01 -0.72 17.69
CA PHE A 219 10.07 -0.56 16.58
C PHE A 219 9.96 -1.85 15.75
N PHE A 220 11.07 -2.39 15.22
CA PHE A 220 11.03 -3.57 14.37
C PHE A 220 10.59 -4.82 15.14
N ARG A 221 10.94 -4.93 16.42
CA ARG A 221 10.46 -6.01 17.29
C ARG A 221 8.95 -6.02 17.44
N THR A 222 8.32 -4.87 17.60
CA THR A 222 6.86 -4.76 17.75
C THR A 222 6.14 -4.77 16.41
N TRP A 223 6.72 -4.16 15.38
CA TRP A 223 6.21 -4.23 14.00
C TRP A 223 6.05 -5.68 13.53
N ARG A 224 7.01 -6.57 13.82
CA ARG A 224 6.91 -8.01 13.52
C ARG A 224 5.75 -8.72 14.24
N LYS A 225 5.34 -8.23 15.40
CA LYS A 225 4.25 -8.81 16.21
C LYS A 225 2.86 -8.37 15.75
N LEU A 226 2.76 -7.41 14.83
CA LEU A 226 1.46 -7.00 14.31
C LEU A 226 0.84 -8.15 13.50
N ASP A 227 -0.29 -8.65 13.99
CA ASP A 227 -0.98 -9.86 13.48
C ASP A 227 -1.42 -9.75 12.02
N SER A 228 -1.62 -8.51 11.52
CA SER A 228 -2.07 -8.26 10.15
C SER A 228 -0.92 -7.80 9.25
N ASP A 229 -0.72 -8.50 8.14
CA ASP A 229 0.20 -8.05 7.09
C ASP A 229 -0.20 -6.68 6.51
N THR A 230 -1.50 -6.34 6.53
CA THR A 230 -1.97 -5.01 6.14
C THR A 230 -1.40 -3.93 7.08
N MET A 231 -1.45 -4.16 8.39
CA MET A 231 -0.89 -3.22 9.38
C MET A 231 0.62 -3.07 9.22
N ARG A 232 1.33 -4.18 8.98
CA ARG A 232 2.78 -4.15 8.70
C ARG A 232 3.08 -3.36 7.43
N SER A 233 2.25 -3.52 6.40
CA SER A 233 2.39 -2.79 5.13
C SER A 233 2.08 -1.31 5.25
N ALA A 234 1.17 -0.90 6.14
CA ALA A 234 0.88 0.52 6.40
C ALA A 234 2.10 1.30 6.95
N LEU A 235 3.04 0.63 7.63
CA LEU A 235 4.29 1.25 8.08
C LEU A 235 5.39 1.29 7.01
N HIS A 236 5.21 0.60 5.88
CA HIS A 236 6.23 0.45 4.84
C HIS A 236 6.87 1.78 4.37
N PRO A 237 6.12 2.88 4.10
CA PRO A 237 6.70 4.16 3.71
C PRO A 237 7.74 4.72 4.67
N SER A 238 7.65 4.36 5.94
CA SER A 238 8.44 4.96 7.02
C SER A 238 9.70 4.13 7.34
N LEU A 239 9.77 2.87 6.88
CA LEU A 239 10.83 1.94 7.28
C LEU A 239 12.22 2.40 6.80
N ALA A 240 12.32 2.92 5.57
CA ALA A 240 13.58 3.37 5.00
C ALA A 240 14.21 4.52 5.82
N GLU A 241 13.40 5.49 6.23
CA GLU A 241 13.86 6.59 7.10
C GLU A 241 14.37 6.06 8.43
N LEU A 242 13.61 5.18 9.10
CA LEU A 242 14.04 4.68 10.40
C LEU A 242 15.34 3.86 10.32
N ARG A 243 15.52 3.07 9.27
CA ARG A 243 16.77 2.32 9.06
C ARG A 243 17.95 3.27 8.81
N LYS A 244 17.75 4.32 8.01
CA LYS A 244 18.76 5.37 7.80
C LYS A 244 19.14 6.04 9.12
N ASP A 245 18.17 6.56 9.86
CA ASP A 245 18.39 7.25 11.14
C ASP A 245 19.13 6.33 12.15
N PHE A 246 18.77 5.05 12.16
CA PHE A 246 19.42 4.04 12.99
C PHE A 246 20.89 3.83 12.61
N LEU A 247 21.19 3.64 11.32
CA LEU A 247 22.57 3.44 10.85
C LEU A 247 23.45 4.67 11.07
N VAL A 248 22.88 5.88 10.92
CA VAL A 248 23.56 7.13 11.26
C VAL A 248 23.93 7.14 12.75
N SER A 249 22.99 6.75 13.62
CA SER A 249 23.21 6.70 15.07
C SER A 249 24.28 5.66 15.45
N VAL A 250 24.24 4.47 14.83
CA VAL A 250 25.24 3.41 15.02
C VAL A 250 26.61 3.88 14.55
N SER A 251 26.72 4.50 13.37
CA SER A 251 28.01 4.93 12.83
C SER A 251 28.68 6.01 13.68
N ALA A 252 27.88 6.87 14.33
CA ALA A 252 28.39 7.82 15.31
C ALA A 252 28.84 7.13 16.60
N ALA A 253 28.04 6.20 17.13
CA ALA A 253 28.32 5.51 18.39
C ALA A 253 29.53 4.55 18.30
N TYR A 254 29.75 3.92 17.15
CA TYR A 254 30.83 2.95 16.92
C TYR A 254 31.99 3.53 16.09
N ARG A 255 32.18 4.86 16.10
CA ARG A 255 33.29 5.55 15.42
C ARG A 255 34.60 5.41 16.20
N GLY A 256 35.20 4.23 16.19
CA GLY A 256 36.48 3.96 16.88
C GLY A 256 37.39 3.03 16.07
N ARG A 257 38.71 3.23 16.15
CA ARG A 257 39.70 2.45 15.37
C ARG A 257 39.60 0.94 15.59
N ASN A 258 39.25 0.53 16.81
CA ASN A 258 39.19 -0.87 17.21
C ASN A 258 37.74 -1.38 17.32
N LEU A 259 36.75 -0.63 16.82
CA LEU A 259 35.35 -1.02 16.85
C LEU A 259 34.93 -1.55 15.49
N GLN A 260 34.37 -2.75 15.50
CA GLN A 260 33.82 -3.40 14.32
C GLN A 260 32.42 -3.89 14.64
N MET A 261 31.48 -3.62 13.73
CA MET A 261 30.09 -4.06 13.87
C MET A 261 29.83 -5.23 12.94
N PRO A 262 29.39 -6.39 13.45
CA PRO A 262 29.00 -7.51 12.60
C PRO A 262 27.82 -7.14 11.70
N VAL A 263 27.94 -7.43 10.40
CA VAL A 263 26.90 -7.16 9.40
C VAL A 263 25.60 -7.88 9.77
N GLU A 264 25.69 -9.17 10.12
CA GLU A 264 24.54 -9.99 10.53
C GLU A 264 23.72 -9.34 11.67
N VAL A 265 24.39 -8.76 12.66
CA VAL A 265 23.74 -8.10 13.80
C VAL A 265 22.96 -6.86 13.35
N LEU A 266 23.57 -6.05 12.48
CA LEU A 266 22.91 -4.87 11.92
C LEU A 266 21.74 -5.24 10.99
N THR A 267 21.86 -6.32 10.21
CA THR A 267 20.79 -6.83 9.34
C THR A 267 19.59 -7.26 10.19
N LYS A 268 19.84 -7.99 11.27
CA LYS A 268 18.82 -8.40 12.23
C LYS A 268 18.16 -7.21 12.94
N TRP A 269 18.93 -6.20 13.34
CA TRP A 269 18.40 -5.01 14.01
C TRP A 269 17.59 -4.10 13.08
N THR A 270 17.97 -4.01 11.81
CA THR A 270 17.26 -3.22 10.78
C THR A 270 16.10 -3.97 10.14
N ASN A 271 15.93 -5.26 10.45
CA ASN A 271 14.92 -6.13 9.87
C ASN A 271 14.96 -6.08 8.33
N LEU A 272 16.16 -6.23 7.78
CA LEU A 272 16.38 -6.44 6.35
C LEU A 272 16.41 -7.94 6.05
N SER A 273 16.16 -8.29 4.78
CA SER A 273 16.02 -9.68 4.37
C SER A 273 17.38 -10.36 4.15
N SER A 274 18.41 -9.56 3.85
CA SER A 274 19.77 -10.04 3.58
C SER A 274 20.82 -9.01 3.99
N ASP A 275 22.05 -9.50 4.17
CA ASP A 275 23.22 -8.66 4.40
C ASP A 275 23.54 -7.78 3.19
N GLU A 276 23.24 -8.25 1.97
CA GLU A 276 23.39 -7.46 0.75
C GLU A 276 22.50 -6.19 0.76
N GLU A 277 21.24 -6.31 1.20
CA GLU A 277 20.35 -5.16 1.37
C GLU A 277 20.90 -4.18 2.40
N LEU A 278 21.47 -4.68 3.50
CA LEU A 278 22.09 -3.84 4.52
C LEU A 278 23.29 -3.10 3.96
N LEU A 279 24.21 -3.81 3.30
CA LEU A 279 25.43 -3.22 2.75
C LEU A 279 25.11 -2.14 1.73
N LYS A 280 24.13 -2.38 0.85
CA LYS A 280 23.63 -1.37 -0.09
C LYS A 280 23.10 -0.13 0.64
N LEU A 281 22.28 -0.33 1.68
CA LEU A 281 21.73 0.77 2.47
C LEU A 281 22.83 1.56 3.19
N VAL A 282 23.86 0.88 3.70
CA VAL A 282 25.04 1.53 4.31
C VAL A 282 25.79 2.34 3.27
N GLU A 283 26.11 1.77 2.11
CA GLU A 283 26.83 2.44 1.02
C GLU A 283 26.07 3.68 0.48
N GLU A 284 24.74 3.63 0.43
CA GLU A 284 23.89 4.75 0.02
C GLU A 284 23.91 5.92 1.01
N ASN A 285 24.13 5.67 2.30
CA ASN A 285 23.95 6.68 3.36
C ASN A 285 25.24 7.06 4.09
N ILE A 286 26.27 6.21 4.06
CA ILE A 286 27.51 6.34 4.81
C ILE A 286 28.69 6.05 3.86
N ALA A 287 29.63 6.98 3.78
CA ALA A 287 30.91 6.78 3.11
C ALA A 287 31.88 6.13 4.09
N LEU A 288 32.20 4.86 3.85
CA LEU A 288 33.16 4.09 4.66
C LEU A 288 34.59 4.30 4.13
N ALA A 289 35.57 4.27 5.04
CA ALA A 289 36.99 4.34 4.67
C ALA A 289 37.50 3.03 4.03
N GLU A 290 36.88 1.92 4.40
CA GLU A 290 37.22 0.57 3.95
C GLU A 290 35.97 -0.14 3.44
N LYS A 291 36.14 -1.07 2.49
CA LYS A 291 35.02 -1.84 1.96
C LYS A 291 34.55 -2.85 3.03
N PRO A 292 33.27 -2.86 3.40
CA PRO A 292 32.75 -3.78 4.41
C PRO A 292 32.78 -5.23 3.90
N THR A 293 33.03 -6.17 4.81
CA THR A 293 32.97 -7.63 4.57
C THR A 293 31.95 -8.25 5.54
N GLU A 294 32.37 -9.11 6.47
CA GLU A 294 31.51 -9.65 7.54
C GLU A 294 31.30 -8.63 8.68
N THR A 295 32.17 -7.62 8.75
CA THR A 295 32.09 -6.52 9.71
C THR A 295 32.22 -5.17 9.01
N ILE A 296 31.71 -4.14 9.69
CA ILE A 296 31.77 -2.75 9.27
C ILE A 296 32.61 -1.96 10.29
N SER A 297 33.66 -1.32 9.81
CA SER A 297 34.37 -0.27 10.55
C SER A 297 33.79 1.09 10.19
N PHE A 298 33.28 1.82 11.20
CA PHE A 298 32.81 3.19 11.02
C PHE A 298 33.90 4.24 11.28
N PHE A 299 35.13 3.81 11.55
CA PHE A 299 36.26 4.74 11.72
C PHE A 299 36.55 5.47 10.41
N GLY A 300 36.72 6.80 10.48
CA GLY A 300 36.92 7.64 9.30
C GLY A 300 35.69 7.79 8.40
N SER A 301 34.53 7.25 8.79
CA SER A 301 33.31 7.35 7.97
C SER A 301 32.68 8.75 8.02
N THR A 302 32.06 9.15 6.91
CA THR A 302 31.28 10.38 6.78
C THR A 302 29.87 10.08 6.28
N LEU A 303 28.90 10.95 6.60
CA LEU A 303 27.53 10.80 6.10
C LEU A 303 27.47 11.27 4.64
N ARG A 304 26.70 10.57 3.81
CA ARG A 304 26.37 11.03 2.47
C ARG A 304 25.18 12.00 2.54
N ALA A 305 25.24 13.04 1.69
CA ALA A 305 24.18 14.05 1.56
C ALA A 305 22.90 13.45 0.98
#